data_AF-A0AA39SAN1-F1
#
_entry.id   AF-A0AA39SAN1-F1
#
_cell.length_a   1.000
_cell.length_b   1.000
_cell.length_c   1.000
_cell.angle_alpha   90.00
_cell.angle_beta   90.00
_cell.angle_gamma   90.00
#
_symmetry.space_group_name_H-M   'P 1'
#
loop_
_entity.id
_entity.type
_entity.pdbx_description
1 polymer ?
#
loop_
_entity_poly.entity_id
_entity_poly.type
_entity_poly.pdbx_seq_one_letter_code
_entity_poly.pdbx_strand_id
1 'polypeptide(L)'
;MNDIIDKTVVELFLLEPKWDDDGHGDIDSAKLIISLLNQLESVVWSLITSGGRSEARLWLCNTVSGISSISREQHHELFVKLLRSKRVSRGLASQLLQMMFEKRPHKAGHVLAKKSYRLEKFFEGNPRRVSQWFSSFCDGGGSGHQKGAKALSQFAFVNRDICWEELEWKGKHGQSPAMVATKPHYFLDLDVQRTVENFIDNVPEFWSSNEFADSVKDGEILLIDTKFFIDFFVDLMYKEDSRDVWEVIDEFLMEESFSSLCHRLLIVLEEHDFRIFLESLCKYINPRREPKDFSNSSYWLEIILCRYSDCDSIDQLLLLNAVINHRRRLLGFVQDEEYLEEKLKIKDIILQICTASVKVNSLALIFCECLKLNITEAIKLLGMLSWVIYYRLSEECQTLESWESLFASNEIKFRKSDKYVLLHYDGVSEESESDLDNRTSSRIKRKRKKKSKKKRRRKYDHDDTDDNELLDFDTSNSGLNLESKAVSWLLSTDGFSASWTSADLPEHLSMHCFSKSFQEVYAVVEESLPYGFVYSVETGELEDFMMELKLLMLHPIS
;
A
#
# COMPACT_ATOMS: atom_id res chain seq x y z
N MET A 1 -11.71 -9.92 -46.33
CA MET A 1 -11.52 -8.46 -46.42
C MET A 1 -10.63 -8.08 -45.23
N ASN A 2 -9.39 -8.60 -45.25
CA ASN A 2 -8.53 -8.80 -44.07
C ASN A 2 -7.14 -8.12 -44.20
N ASP A 3 -6.98 -7.14 -45.09
CA ASP A 3 -5.65 -6.58 -45.40
C ASP A 3 -5.59 -5.04 -45.34
N ILE A 4 -6.24 -4.40 -44.36
CA ILE A 4 -6.00 -2.98 -44.06
C ILE A 4 -6.01 -2.78 -42.54
N ILE A 5 -5.10 -3.46 -41.84
CA ILE A 5 -4.51 -2.94 -40.61
C ILE A 5 -3.02 -2.98 -40.89
N ASP A 6 -2.55 -2.00 -41.64
CA ASP A 6 -1.12 -1.72 -41.72
C ASP A 6 -0.66 -1.40 -40.29
N LYS A 7 0.48 -1.97 -39.89
CA LYS A 7 1.00 -2.00 -38.52
C LYS A 7 1.24 -0.58 -38.00
N THR A 8 0.23 0.05 -37.39
CA THR A 8 0.42 1.31 -36.64
C THR A 8 1.14 0.99 -35.34
N VAL A 9 2.46 1.13 -35.37
CA VAL A 9 3.29 0.95 -34.19
C VAL A 9 2.95 2.02 -33.15
N VAL A 10 2.81 1.63 -31.88
CA VAL A 10 2.58 2.57 -30.77
C VAL A 10 3.83 3.45 -30.63
N GLU A 11 3.68 4.76 -30.85
CA GLU A 11 4.74 5.73 -30.57
C GLU A 11 4.80 6.00 -29.06
N LEU A 12 5.97 5.74 -28.48
CA LEU A 12 6.30 5.96 -27.09
C LEU A 12 7.11 7.25 -27.01
N PHE A 13 6.64 8.16 -26.16
CA PHE A 13 7.04 9.55 -26.04
C PHE A 13 8.34 9.65 -25.22
N LEU A 14 9.42 9.02 -25.72
CA LEU A 14 10.65 8.76 -24.96
C LEU A 14 11.80 9.70 -25.33
N LEU A 15 11.68 10.43 -26.45
CA LEU A 15 12.69 11.35 -26.96
C LEU A 15 12.20 12.80 -26.82
N GLU A 16 13.14 13.72 -26.55
CA GLU A 16 12.86 15.16 -26.51
C GLU A 16 12.22 15.60 -27.84
N PRO A 17 11.12 16.38 -27.80
CA PRO A 17 10.47 16.85 -29.01
C PRO A 17 11.46 17.68 -29.84
N LYS A 18 11.62 17.34 -31.12
CA LYS A 18 12.38 18.17 -32.06
C LYS A 18 11.51 19.38 -32.43
N TRP A 19 11.87 20.55 -31.91
CA TRP A 19 11.17 21.82 -32.11
C TRP A 19 11.46 22.48 -33.47
N ASP A 20 12.31 21.85 -34.28
CA ASP A 20 12.79 22.31 -35.57
C ASP A 20 11.92 21.77 -36.71
N ASP A 21 10.68 22.25 -36.80
CA ASP A 21 10.04 22.37 -38.11
C ASP A 21 9.08 23.57 -38.11
N ASP A 22 9.11 24.34 -39.20
CA ASP A 22 8.39 25.59 -39.35
C ASP A 22 6.87 25.39 -39.24
N GLY A 23 6.30 25.66 -38.06
CA GLY A 23 5.01 26.33 -37.84
C GLY A 23 3.74 25.79 -38.50
N HIS A 24 3.74 24.62 -39.13
CA HIS A 24 2.61 24.07 -39.88
C HIS A 24 2.31 22.60 -39.55
N GLY A 25 2.55 22.19 -38.31
CA GLY A 25 1.96 20.97 -37.78
C GLY A 25 0.42 21.07 -37.74
N ASP A 26 -0.28 19.95 -37.88
CA ASP A 26 -1.75 19.90 -37.90
C ASP A 26 -2.35 20.19 -36.51
N ILE A 27 -2.42 21.48 -36.16
CA ILE A 27 -3.00 22.00 -34.90
C ILE A 27 -4.44 21.50 -34.71
N ASP A 28 -5.19 21.31 -35.80
CA ASP A 28 -6.58 20.85 -35.75
C ASP A 28 -6.65 19.39 -35.29
N SER A 29 -5.70 18.55 -35.72
CA SER A 29 -5.57 17.18 -35.19
C SER A 29 -5.14 17.13 -33.73
N ALA A 30 -4.26 18.04 -33.26
CA ALA A 30 -3.90 18.11 -31.84
C ALA A 30 -5.11 18.51 -30.95
N LYS A 31 -5.90 19.50 -31.40
CA LYS A 31 -7.15 19.89 -30.74
C LYS A 31 -8.19 18.76 -30.74
N LEU A 32 -8.26 17.99 -31.84
CA LEU A 32 -9.12 16.81 -31.91
C LEU A 32 -8.72 15.76 -30.88
N ILE A 33 -7.42 15.47 -30.74
CA ILE A 33 -6.93 14.51 -29.73
C ILE A 33 -7.27 14.99 -28.31
N ILE A 34 -7.08 16.27 -28.00
CA ILE A 34 -7.48 16.83 -26.69
C ILE A 34 -8.99 16.68 -26.46
N SER A 35 -9.82 16.96 -27.47
CA SER A 35 -11.27 16.76 -27.37
C SER A 35 -11.63 15.31 -27.09
N LEU A 36 -10.98 14.36 -27.77
CA LEU A 36 -11.15 12.92 -27.56
C LEU A 36 -10.67 12.47 -26.17
N LEU A 37 -9.57 13.01 -25.66
CA LEU A 37 -9.10 12.74 -24.29
C LEU A 37 -10.10 13.24 -23.25
N ASN A 38 -10.71 14.41 -23.45
CA ASN A 38 -11.77 14.92 -22.57
C ASN A 38 -13.05 14.06 -22.64
N GLN A 39 -13.39 13.53 -23.82
CA GLN A 39 -14.48 12.56 -23.94
C GLN A 39 -14.15 11.26 -23.20
N LEU A 40 -12.92 10.76 -23.34
CA LEU A 40 -12.45 9.57 -22.64
C LEU A 40 -12.50 9.76 -21.12
N GLU A 41 -12.07 10.93 -20.63
CA GLU A 41 -12.17 11.33 -19.23
C GLU A 41 -13.61 11.21 -18.74
N SER A 42 -14.57 11.76 -19.47
CA SER A 42 -15.98 11.71 -19.09
C SER A 42 -16.52 10.28 -18.97
N VAL A 43 -16.10 9.37 -19.87
CA VAL A 43 -16.49 7.95 -19.80
C VAL A 43 -15.86 7.26 -18.59
N VAL A 44 -14.55 7.44 -18.38
CA VAL A 44 -13.83 6.85 -17.23
C VAL A 44 -14.35 7.41 -15.91
N TRP A 45 -14.66 8.71 -15.86
CA TRP A 45 -15.28 9.35 -14.71
C TRP A 45 -16.63 8.73 -14.37
N SER A 46 -17.48 8.52 -15.37
CA SER A 46 -18.78 7.87 -15.19
C SER A 46 -18.62 6.48 -14.58
N LEU A 47 -17.66 5.68 -15.07
CA LEU A 47 -17.35 4.35 -14.53
C LEU A 47 -16.94 4.38 -13.05
N ILE A 48 -16.03 5.30 -12.70
CA ILE A 48 -15.54 5.45 -11.32
C ILE A 48 -16.65 5.95 -10.39
N THR A 49 -17.55 6.82 -10.87
CA THR A 49 -18.57 7.43 -10.01
C THR A 49 -19.83 6.58 -9.85
N SER A 50 -20.22 5.79 -10.86
CA SER A 50 -21.46 5.00 -10.83
C SER A 50 -21.33 3.65 -10.13
N GLY A 51 -20.24 2.92 -10.37
CA GLY A 51 -20.02 1.56 -9.84
C GLY A 51 -18.63 1.33 -9.23
N GLY A 52 -17.60 2.05 -9.70
CA GLY A 52 -16.21 1.86 -9.28
C GLY A 52 -15.77 2.67 -8.06
N ARG A 53 -16.67 3.37 -7.35
CA ARG A 53 -16.27 4.38 -6.35
C ARG A 53 -15.49 3.78 -5.19
N SER A 54 -15.94 2.64 -4.68
CA SER A 54 -15.29 1.93 -3.56
C SER A 54 -13.90 1.40 -3.96
N GLU A 55 -13.77 0.83 -5.16
CA GLU A 55 -12.50 0.37 -5.73
C GLU A 55 -11.52 1.54 -5.92
N ALA A 56 -11.94 2.62 -6.58
CA ALA A 56 -11.10 3.79 -6.79
C ALA A 56 -10.65 4.41 -5.45
N ARG A 57 -11.52 4.42 -4.45
CA ARG A 57 -11.18 4.86 -3.09
C ARG A 57 -10.15 3.95 -2.44
N LEU A 58 -10.27 2.64 -2.57
CA LEU A 58 -9.28 1.69 -2.07
C LEU A 58 -7.92 1.92 -2.74
N TRP A 59 -7.89 2.13 -4.05
CA TRP A 59 -6.68 2.42 -4.79
C TRP A 59 -6.01 3.71 -4.33
N LEU A 60 -6.81 4.75 -4.05
CA LEU A 60 -6.30 5.99 -3.47
C LEU A 60 -5.72 5.77 -2.06
N CYS A 61 -6.41 5.02 -1.19
CA CYS A 61 -5.88 4.66 0.13
C CYS A 61 -4.52 3.94 0.04
N ASN A 62 -4.37 3.01 -0.91
CA ASN A 62 -3.13 2.27 -1.14
C ASN A 62 -2.00 3.16 -1.67
N THR A 63 -2.32 4.22 -2.40
CA THR A 63 -1.31 5.15 -2.91
C THR A 63 -0.88 6.13 -1.82
N VAL A 64 -1.85 6.63 -1.03
CA VAL A 64 -1.59 7.45 0.15
C VAL A 64 -0.70 6.70 1.15
N SER A 65 -0.92 5.41 1.34
CA SER A 65 -0.15 4.58 2.28
C SER A 65 1.34 4.48 1.93
N GLY A 66 1.71 4.77 0.67
CA GLY A 66 3.08 4.79 0.16
C GLY A 66 3.81 6.13 0.31
N ILE A 67 3.14 7.18 0.80
CA ILE A 67 3.77 8.49 1.04
C ILE A 67 4.85 8.35 2.10
N SER A 68 6.06 8.78 1.75
CA SER A 68 7.25 8.64 2.60
C SER A 68 7.83 9.98 3.07
N SER A 69 7.33 11.09 2.54
CA SER A 69 7.78 12.45 2.87
C SER A 69 7.30 12.96 4.24
N ILE A 70 6.38 12.24 4.89
CA ILE A 70 5.87 12.60 6.20
C ILE A 70 6.71 11.95 7.31
N SER A 71 7.06 12.77 8.31
CA SER A 71 7.71 12.28 9.52
C SER A 71 6.72 11.52 10.42
N ARG A 72 7.29 10.69 11.31
CA ARG A 72 6.52 9.93 12.29
C ARG A 72 5.65 10.81 13.20
N GLU A 73 6.16 11.98 13.57
CA GLU A 73 5.45 12.95 14.40
C GLU A 73 4.24 13.55 13.66
N GLN A 74 4.40 13.84 12.37
CA GLN A 74 3.33 14.39 11.53
C GLN A 74 2.22 13.36 11.28
N HIS A 75 2.56 12.09 11.03
CA HIS A 75 1.53 11.06 10.88
C HIS A 75 0.77 10.83 12.18
N HIS A 76 1.45 10.88 13.33
CA HIS A 76 0.82 10.76 14.65
C HIS A 76 -0.19 11.88 14.84
N GLU A 77 0.22 13.12 14.58
CA GLU A 77 -0.66 14.30 14.71
C GLU A 77 -1.90 14.18 13.80
N LEU A 78 -1.74 13.69 12.56
CA LEU A 78 -2.85 13.47 11.63
C LEU A 78 -3.93 12.56 12.22
N PHE A 79 -3.55 11.38 12.71
CA PHE A 79 -4.50 10.41 13.24
C PHE A 79 -5.08 10.85 14.60
N VAL A 80 -4.29 11.46 15.47
CA VAL A 80 -4.80 12.01 16.74
C VAL A 80 -5.85 13.09 16.50
N LYS A 81 -5.58 14.01 15.57
CA LYS A 81 -6.53 15.07 15.22
C LYS A 81 -7.84 14.49 14.66
N LEU A 82 -7.74 13.43 13.85
CA LEU A 82 -8.90 12.74 13.31
C LEU A 82 -9.72 12.05 14.41
N LEU A 83 -9.07 11.33 15.32
CA LEU A 83 -9.70 10.66 16.47
C LEU A 83 -10.36 11.62 17.44
N ARG A 84 -9.77 12.81 17.67
CA ARG A 84 -10.31 13.84 18.57
C ARG A 84 -11.42 14.69 17.93
N SER A 85 -11.66 14.54 16.64
CA SER A 85 -12.74 15.28 15.97
C SER A 85 -14.11 14.75 16.39
N LYS A 86 -15.06 15.65 16.70
CA LYS A 86 -16.36 15.29 17.31
C LYS A 86 -17.29 14.43 16.44
N ARG A 87 -17.03 14.32 15.13
CA ARG A 87 -17.92 13.64 14.16
C ARG A 87 -17.44 12.23 13.81
N VAL A 88 -16.13 12.00 13.77
CA VAL A 88 -15.48 10.81 13.18
C VAL A 88 -15.24 9.69 14.20
N SER A 89 -15.52 9.97 15.46
CA SER A 89 -14.67 9.49 16.54
C SER A 89 -14.84 8.01 16.89
N ARG A 90 -16.06 7.46 16.81
CA ARG A 90 -16.33 6.12 17.35
C ARG A 90 -15.91 5.00 16.41
N GLY A 91 -16.34 5.03 15.14
CA GLY A 91 -16.03 3.97 14.18
C GLY A 91 -14.52 3.86 13.92
N LEU A 92 -13.85 5.01 13.77
CA LEU A 92 -12.40 5.07 13.61
C LEU A 92 -11.66 4.57 14.86
N ALA A 93 -12.07 5.02 16.07
CA ALA A 93 -11.46 4.54 17.31
C ALA A 93 -11.66 3.04 17.49
N SER A 94 -12.84 2.50 17.16
CA SER A 94 -13.09 1.06 17.20
C SER A 94 -12.13 0.27 16.33
N GLN A 95 -11.87 0.72 15.10
CA GLN A 95 -10.92 0.06 14.19
C GLN A 95 -9.47 0.17 14.68
N LEU A 96 -9.08 1.33 15.23
CA LEU A 96 -7.76 1.51 15.82
C LEU A 96 -7.55 0.60 17.03
N LEU A 97 -8.53 0.56 17.94
CA LEU A 97 -8.49 -0.29 19.14
C LEU A 97 -8.46 -1.76 18.74
N GLN A 98 -9.23 -2.17 17.74
CA GLN A 98 -9.17 -3.54 17.20
C GLN A 98 -7.75 -3.88 16.72
N MET A 99 -7.15 -3.02 15.90
CA MET A 99 -5.78 -3.23 15.42
C MET A 99 -4.77 -3.28 16.57
N MET A 100 -4.93 -2.43 17.58
CA MET A 100 -4.08 -2.44 18.77
C MET A 100 -4.26 -3.74 19.60
N PHE A 101 -5.48 -4.26 19.73
CA PHE A 101 -5.72 -5.52 20.44
C PHE A 101 -5.13 -6.72 19.68
N GLU A 102 -5.14 -6.68 18.35
CA GLU A 102 -4.53 -7.73 17.51
C GLU A 102 -3.00 -7.70 17.57
N LYS A 103 -2.39 -6.51 17.48
CA LYS A 103 -0.92 -6.38 17.37
C LYS A 103 -0.20 -6.25 18.71
N ARG A 104 -0.80 -5.52 19.67
CA ARG A 104 -0.19 -5.09 20.93
C ARG A 104 -1.19 -5.17 22.11
N PRO A 105 -1.81 -6.34 22.37
CA PRO A 105 -2.84 -6.49 23.40
C PRO A 105 -2.39 -6.07 24.80
N HIS A 106 -1.12 -6.30 25.14
CA HIS A 106 -0.55 -5.93 26.44
C HIS A 106 -0.67 -4.43 26.76
N LYS A 107 -0.61 -3.53 25.77
CA LYS A 107 -0.75 -2.08 26.03
C LYS A 107 -2.14 -1.75 26.59
N ALA A 108 -3.19 -2.30 25.98
CA ALA A 108 -4.54 -2.20 26.51
C ALA A 108 -4.73 -3.02 27.79
N GLY A 109 -4.09 -4.20 27.90
CA GLY A 109 -4.09 -5.01 29.11
C GLY A 109 -3.55 -4.27 30.33
N HIS A 110 -2.48 -3.48 30.19
CA HIS A 110 -1.95 -2.63 31.26
C HIS A 110 -2.95 -1.56 31.73
N VAL A 111 -3.68 -0.93 30.81
CA VAL A 111 -4.72 0.04 31.17
C VAL A 111 -5.91 -0.65 31.84
N LEU A 112 -6.29 -1.82 31.32
CA LEU A 112 -7.37 -2.62 31.87
C LEU A 112 -7.03 -3.13 33.27
N ALA A 113 -5.79 -3.50 33.55
CA ALA A 113 -5.32 -3.93 34.88
C ALA A 113 -5.52 -2.84 35.94
N LYS A 114 -5.27 -1.57 35.60
CA LYS A 114 -5.55 -0.43 36.50
C LYS A 114 -7.05 -0.23 36.77
N LYS A 115 -7.91 -0.72 35.88
CA LYS A 115 -9.37 -0.62 35.95
C LYS A 115 -10.04 -1.99 36.07
N SER A 116 -9.32 -2.98 36.61
CA SER A 116 -9.76 -4.39 36.65
C SER A 116 -11.07 -4.57 37.41
N TYR A 117 -11.33 -3.71 38.40
CA TYR A 117 -12.56 -3.69 39.20
C TYR A 117 -13.84 -3.58 38.35
N ARG A 118 -13.76 -3.07 37.12
CA ARG A 118 -14.91 -2.97 36.22
C ARG A 118 -15.26 -4.27 35.49
N LEU A 119 -14.39 -5.29 35.56
CA LEU A 119 -14.59 -6.58 34.90
C LEU A 119 -15.59 -7.49 35.64
N GLU A 120 -15.99 -7.15 36.86
CA GLU A 120 -17.12 -7.80 37.54
C GLU A 120 -18.35 -7.85 36.61
N LYS A 121 -18.75 -6.69 36.06
CA LYS A 121 -19.85 -6.56 35.08
C LYS A 121 -19.62 -7.28 33.76
N PHE A 122 -18.37 -7.55 33.41
CA PHE A 122 -18.04 -8.30 32.19
C PHE A 122 -18.39 -9.77 32.34
N PHE A 123 -18.21 -10.33 33.55
CA PHE A 123 -18.50 -11.72 33.86
C PHE A 123 -19.93 -11.95 34.36
N GLU A 124 -20.55 -10.93 34.96
CA GLU A 124 -21.92 -10.96 35.48
C GLU A 124 -22.93 -11.50 34.45
N GLY A 125 -23.63 -12.58 34.82
CA GLY A 125 -24.65 -13.22 34.00
C GLY A 125 -24.15 -13.87 32.69
N ASN A 126 -22.84 -14.01 32.49
CA ASN A 126 -22.28 -14.54 31.25
C ASN A 126 -21.37 -15.77 31.46
N PRO A 127 -21.95 -16.99 31.52
CA PRO A 127 -21.21 -18.21 31.85
C PRO A 127 -20.13 -18.57 30.83
N ARG A 128 -20.27 -18.14 29.57
CA ARG A 128 -19.27 -18.40 28.53
C ARG A 128 -17.96 -17.64 28.80
N ARG A 129 -18.06 -16.34 29.12
CA ARG A 129 -16.90 -15.51 29.45
C ARG A 129 -16.19 -16.03 30.70
N VAL A 130 -16.98 -16.40 31.72
CA VAL A 130 -16.47 -17.02 32.95
C VAL A 130 -15.70 -18.30 32.64
N SER A 131 -16.31 -19.22 31.89
CA SER A 131 -15.66 -20.48 31.53
C SER A 131 -14.36 -20.26 30.74
N GLN A 132 -14.35 -19.37 29.76
CA GLN A 132 -13.17 -19.11 28.93
C GLN A 132 -11.99 -18.52 29.72
N TRP A 133 -12.26 -17.71 30.74
CA TRP A 133 -11.20 -17.04 31.51
C TRP A 133 -10.74 -17.83 32.75
N PHE A 134 -11.67 -18.47 33.46
CA PHE A 134 -11.40 -19.07 34.77
C PHE A 134 -11.25 -20.60 34.76
N SER A 135 -11.47 -21.29 33.63
CA SER A 135 -11.37 -22.78 33.61
C SER A 135 -9.93 -23.31 33.43
N SER A 136 -8.92 -22.44 33.29
CA SER A 136 -7.54 -22.83 32.96
C SER A 136 -6.72 -23.31 34.18
N PHE A 137 -7.27 -24.25 34.96
CA PHE A 137 -6.57 -24.88 36.08
C PHE A 137 -5.67 -26.03 35.59
N CYS A 138 -4.45 -26.12 36.12
CA CYS A 138 -3.51 -27.19 35.80
C CYS A 138 -3.65 -28.40 36.74
N ASP A 139 -3.31 -29.57 36.21
CA ASP A 139 -3.36 -30.89 36.86
C ASP A 139 -2.06 -31.26 37.61
N GLY A 140 -1.06 -30.39 37.61
CA GLY A 140 0.22 -30.59 38.32
C GLY A 140 1.42 -30.87 37.42
N GLY A 141 1.29 -30.77 36.09
CA GLY A 141 2.35 -30.99 35.10
C GLY A 141 3.45 -29.91 34.98
N GLY A 142 3.64 -29.05 35.98
CA GLY A 142 4.74 -28.07 36.04
C GLY A 142 4.45 -26.68 35.47
N SER A 143 3.45 -26.53 34.60
CA SER A 143 2.86 -25.21 34.33
C SER A 143 1.85 -24.89 35.43
N GLY A 144 2.03 -23.79 36.16
CA GLY A 144 1.03 -23.33 37.13
C GLY A 144 -0.29 -22.95 36.47
N HIS A 145 -1.36 -22.76 37.26
CA HIS A 145 -2.64 -22.24 36.78
C HIS A 145 -2.44 -21.00 35.90
N GLN A 146 -3.29 -20.82 34.87
CA GLN A 146 -3.19 -19.71 33.92
C GLN A 146 -4.40 -18.77 34.01
N LYS A 147 -4.26 -17.55 33.48
CA LYS A 147 -5.36 -16.56 33.34
C LYS A 147 -6.13 -16.33 34.65
N GLY A 148 -7.45 -16.27 34.60
CA GLY A 148 -8.32 -16.08 35.75
C GLY A 148 -8.23 -17.21 36.77
N ALA A 149 -7.93 -18.44 36.36
CA ALA A 149 -7.74 -19.57 37.28
C ALA A 149 -6.56 -19.33 38.23
N LYS A 150 -5.47 -18.74 37.70
CA LYS A 150 -4.31 -18.33 38.50
C LYS A 150 -4.71 -17.28 39.54
N ALA A 151 -5.37 -16.21 39.10
CA ALA A 151 -5.81 -15.14 39.98
C ALA A 151 -6.71 -15.68 41.10
N LEU A 152 -7.71 -16.50 40.74
CA LEU A 152 -8.65 -17.09 41.70
C LEU A 152 -7.93 -17.95 42.73
N SER A 153 -7.03 -18.84 42.29
CA SER A 153 -6.28 -19.72 43.20
C SER A 153 -5.37 -18.93 44.14
N GLN A 154 -4.64 -17.93 43.64
CA GLN A 154 -3.71 -17.12 44.42
C GLN A 154 -4.47 -16.26 45.43
N PHE A 155 -5.51 -15.56 44.99
CA PHE A 155 -6.32 -14.71 45.85
C PHE A 155 -7.03 -15.51 46.95
N ALA A 156 -7.60 -16.67 46.62
CA ALA A 156 -8.26 -17.53 47.59
C ALA A 156 -7.30 -18.04 48.68
N PHE A 157 -6.04 -18.34 48.33
CA PHE A 157 -5.04 -18.74 49.33
C PHE A 157 -4.59 -17.59 50.23
N VAL A 158 -4.43 -16.39 49.67
CA VAL A 158 -4.02 -15.20 50.43
C VAL A 158 -5.11 -14.76 51.39
N ASN A 159 -6.37 -14.78 50.94
CA ASN A 159 -7.55 -14.30 51.68
C ASN A 159 -8.48 -15.45 52.10
N ARG A 160 -7.88 -16.52 52.62
CA ARG A 160 -8.56 -17.80 52.95
C ARG A 160 -9.72 -17.67 53.95
N ASP A 161 -9.69 -16.66 54.79
CA ASP A 161 -10.67 -16.40 55.84
C ASP A 161 -11.97 -15.82 55.29
N ILE A 162 -11.92 -15.20 54.11
CA ILE A 162 -13.07 -14.57 53.46
C ILE A 162 -13.50 -15.38 52.24
N CYS A 163 -12.55 -15.84 51.42
CA CYS A 163 -12.84 -16.37 50.09
C CYS A 163 -13.18 -17.86 50.08
N TRP A 164 -12.75 -18.62 51.09
CA TRP A 164 -12.75 -20.08 50.99
C TRP A 164 -14.14 -20.70 51.16
N GLU A 165 -15.02 -20.01 51.88
CA GLU A 165 -16.43 -20.40 52.02
C GLU A 165 -17.24 -20.09 50.76
N GLU A 166 -16.76 -19.15 49.94
CA GLU A 166 -17.40 -18.74 48.68
C GLU A 166 -17.00 -19.63 47.48
N LEU A 167 -16.04 -20.54 47.66
CA LEU A 167 -15.63 -21.52 46.65
C LEU A 167 -16.63 -22.68 46.55
N GLU A 168 -17.20 -22.87 45.37
CA GLU A 168 -18.17 -23.94 45.11
C GLU A 168 -17.52 -25.15 44.46
N TRP A 169 -17.75 -26.33 45.05
CA TRP A 169 -17.12 -27.58 44.62
C TRP A 169 -18.16 -28.49 43.96
N LYS A 170 -17.80 -29.16 42.86
CA LYS A 170 -18.68 -30.12 42.17
C LYS A 170 -18.96 -31.39 42.99
N GLY A 171 -18.12 -31.67 44.00
CA GLY A 171 -18.24 -32.83 44.89
C GLY A 171 -19.11 -32.58 46.13
N LYS A 172 -19.47 -33.65 46.87
CA LYS A 172 -20.33 -33.58 48.07
C LYS A 172 -19.71 -32.86 49.27
N HIS A 173 -18.39 -32.66 49.27
CA HIS A 173 -17.66 -32.04 50.38
C HIS A 173 -16.70 -31.01 49.81
N GLY A 174 -16.68 -29.80 50.39
CA GLY A 174 -15.68 -28.80 50.09
C GLY A 174 -14.29 -29.26 50.51
N GLN A 175 -13.26 -28.76 49.81
CA GLN A 175 -11.88 -29.10 50.10
C GLN A 175 -11.29 -28.12 51.11
N SER A 176 -10.57 -28.61 52.12
CA SER A 176 -9.96 -27.72 53.12
C SER A 176 -8.75 -26.98 52.52
N PRO A 177 -8.45 -25.74 52.96
CA PRO A 177 -7.32 -24.98 52.44
C PRO A 177 -5.98 -25.72 52.53
N ALA A 178 -5.75 -26.39 53.66
CA ALA A 178 -4.54 -27.18 53.88
C ALA A 178 -4.42 -28.35 52.87
N MET A 179 -5.54 -28.98 52.51
CA MET A 179 -5.56 -30.08 51.56
C MET A 179 -5.26 -29.58 50.14
N VAL A 180 -5.89 -28.49 49.71
CA VAL A 180 -5.67 -27.89 48.37
C VAL A 180 -4.24 -27.34 48.24
N ALA A 181 -3.66 -26.77 49.30
CA ALA A 181 -2.27 -26.31 49.29
C ALA A 181 -1.28 -27.45 49.02
N THR A 182 -1.54 -28.65 49.55
CA THR A 182 -0.71 -29.84 49.27
C THR A 182 -1.02 -30.49 47.92
N LYS A 183 -2.22 -30.28 47.38
CA LYS A 183 -2.73 -30.90 46.15
C LYS A 183 -3.50 -29.87 45.31
N PRO A 184 -2.80 -29.01 44.55
CA PRO A 184 -3.44 -27.94 43.78
C PRO A 184 -4.40 -28.42 42.68
N HIS A 185 -4.29 -29.68 42.23
CA HIS A 185 -5.21 -30.24 41.23
C HIS A 185 -6.67 -30.30 41.70
N TYR A 186 -6.95 -30.19 43.01
CA TYR A 186 -8.32 -30.10 43.49
C TYR A 186 -9.09 -28.92 42.92
N PHE A 187 -8.41 -27.84 42.49
CA PHE A 187 -9.08 -26.73 41.80
C PHE A 187 -9.80 -27.15 40.51
N LEU A 188 -9.46 -28.30 39.90
CA LEU A 188 -10.21 -28.87 38.76
C LEU A 188 -11.65 -29.25 39.14
N ASP A 189 -11.89 -29.55 40.42
CA ASP A 189 -13.21 -29.91 40.93
C ASP A 189 -14.07 -28.68 41.28
N LEU A 190 -13.57 -27.45 41.10
CA LEU A 190 -14.37 -26.25 41.28
C LEU A 190 -15.51 -26.16 40.26
N ASP A 191 -16.68 -25.77 40.74
CA ASP A 191 -17.70 -25.16 39.92
C ASP A 191 -17.34 -23.70 39.69
N VAL A 192 -16.57 -23.47 38.62
CA VAL A 192 -16.05 -22.16 38.24
C VAL A 192 -17.15 -21.14 38.03
N GLN A 193 -18.30 -21.55 37.51
CA GLN A 193 -19.39 -20.63 37.24
C GLN A 193 -19.98 -20.11 38.56
N ARG A 194 -20.40 -21.02 39.44
CA ARG A 194 -20.97 -20.64 40.74
C ARG A 194 -19.98 -19.90 41.61
N THR A 195 -18.71 -20.32 41.59
CA THR A 195 -17.66 -19.63 42.35
C THR A 195 -17.50 -18.19 41.89
N VAL A 196 -17.52 -17.92 40.58
CA VAL A 196 -17.41 -16.55 40.08
C VAL A 196 -18.68 -15.74 40.37
N GLU A 197 -19.87 -16.35 40.30
CA GLU A 197 -21.12 -15.71 40.72
C GLU A 197 -21.07 -15.30 42.20
N ASN A 198 -20.61 -16.18 43.10
CA ASN A 198 -20.40 -15.86 44.51
C ASN A 198 -19.35 -14.74 44.70
N PHE A 199 -18.27 -14.73 43.92
CA PHE A 199 -17.25 -13.68 44.01
C PHE A 199 -17.72 -12.32 43.50
N ILE A 200 -18.67 -12.29 42.56
CA ILE A 200 -19.35 -11.05 42.14
C ILE A 200 -20.17 -10.49 43.31
N ASP A 201 -20.97 -11.34 43.97
CA ASP A 201 -21.90 -10.90 45.00
C ASP A 201 -21.24 -10.64 46.37
N ASN A 202 -20.27 -11.48 46.76
CA ASN A 202 -19.78 -11.57 48.14
C ASN A 202 -18.30 -11.17 48.30
N VAL A 203 -17.51 -11.06 47.22
CA VAL A 203 -16.04 -10.82 47.29
C VAL A 203 -15.58 -9.71 46.33
N PRO A 204 -16.05 -8.45 46.49
CA PRO A 204 -15.69 -7.34 45.61
C PRO A 204 -14.18 -7.03 45.60
N GLU A 205 -13.46 -7.35 46.68
CA GLU A 205 -12.02 -7.15 46.81
C GLU A 205 -11.21 -7.92 45.75
N PHE A 206 -11.73 -9.05 45.28
CA PHE A 206 -11.07 -9.85 44.23
C PHE A 206 -10.89 -9.05 42.94
N TRP A 207 -11.91 -8.32 42.50
CA TRP A 207 -11.88 -7.59 41.24
C TRP A 207 -10.92 -6.38 41.26
N SER A 208 -10.63 -5.87 42.46
CA SER A 208 -9.66 -4.79 42.70
C SER A 208 -8.28 -5.30 43.14
N SER A 209 -8.09 -6.61 43.19
CA SER A 209 -6.86 -7.24 43.68
C SER A 209 -5.70 -7.17 42.68
N ASN A 210 -4.48 -7.25 43.19
CA ASN A 210 -3.28 -7.31 42.35
C ASN A 210 -3.23 -8.63 41.56
N GLU A 211 -3.69 -9.73 42.17
CA GLU A 211 -3.74 -11.06 41.55
C GLU A 211 -4.60 -11.05 40.29
N PHE A 212 -5.77 -10.41 40.35
CA PHE A 212 -6.66 -10.29 39.21
C PHE A 212 -6.15 -9.28 38.19
N ALA A 213 -5.65 -8.12 38.63
CA ALA A 213 -5.05 -7.11 37.76
C ALA A 213 -3.85 -7.67 36.96
N ASP A 214 -2.97 -8.44 37.59
CA ASP A 214 -1.85 -9.10 36.92
C ASP A 214 -2.30 -10.14 35.90
N SER A 215 -3.44 -10.82 36.12
CA SER A 215 -3.96 -11.81 35.18
C SER A 215 -4.45 -11.23 33.85
N VAL A 216 -4.90 -9.96 33.85
CA VAL A 216 -5.43 -9.28 32.65
C VAL A 216 -4.41 -8.39 31.95
N LYS A 217 -3.24 -8.20 32.56
CA LYS A 217 -2.19 -7.26 32.14
C LYS A 217 -1.64 -7.55 30.75
N ASP A 218 -1.54 -8.83 30.37
CA ASP A 218 -1.04 -9.26 29.06
C ASP A 218 -2.06 -9.01 27.93
N GLY A 219 -3.30 -8.67 28.27
CA GLY A 219 -4.35 -8.30 27.31
C GLY A 219 -5.04 -9.48 26.61
N GLU A 220 -4.72 -10.73 26.95
CA GLU A 220 -5.36 -11.92 26.36
C GLU A 220 -6.89 -11.93 26.55
N ILE A 221 -7.38 -11.33 27.64
CA ILE A 221 -8.82 -11.20 27.93
C ILE A 221 -9.56 -10.42 26.83
N LEU A 222 -8.88 -9.52 26.11
CA LEU A 222 -9.47 -8.68 25.07
C LEU A 222 -10.02 -9.50 23.89
N LEU A 223 -9.50 -10.72 23.69
CA LEU A 223 -9.91 -11.63 22.61
C LEU A 223 -11.14 -12.47 22.97
N ILE A 224 -11.54 -12.53 24.25
CA ILE A 224 -12.75 -13.25 24.68
C ILE A 224 -14.00 -12.60 24.11
N ASP A 225 -14.05 -11.27 24.13
CA ASP A 225 -15.14 -10.48 23.57
C ASP A 225 -14.63 -9.12 23.11
N THR A 226 -14.01 -9.12 21.94
CA THR A 226 -13.39 -7.94 21.35
C THR A 226 -14.37 -6.78 21.20
N LYS A 227 -15.64 -7.06 20.91
CA LYS A 227 -16.67 -6.04 20.76
C LYS A 227 -16.94 -5.33 22.09
N PHE A 228 -17.12 -6.09 23.18
CA PHE A 228 -17.29 -5.52 24.50
C PHE A 228 -16.11 -4.61 24.88
N PHE A 229 -14.88 -5.07 24.65
CA PHE A 229 -13.70 -4.30 25.01
C PHE A 229 -13.50 -3.08 24.12
N ILE A 230 -13.82 -3.15 22.83
CA ILE A 230 -13.82 -1.97 21.96
C ILE A 230 -14.79 -0.92 22.52
N ASP A 231 -16.04 -1.31 22.80
CA ASP A 231 -17.05 -0.37 23.32
C ASP A 231 -16.61 0.23 24.68
N PHE A 232 -16.03 -0.61 25.54
CA PHE A 232 -15.46 -0.18 26.82
C PHE A 232 -14.34 0.86 26.63
N PHE A 233 -13.35 0.60 25.76
CA PHE A 233 -12.23 1.52 25.53
C PHE A 233 -12.68 2.80 24.79
N VAL A 234 -13.63 2.71 23.86
CA VAL A 234 -14.24 3.90 23.21
C VAL A 234 -14.93 4.78 24.25
N ASP A 235 -15.65 4.19 25.22
CA ASP A 235 -16.24 4.91 26.33
C ASP A 235 -15.17 5.56 27.23
N LEU A 236 -14.07 4.86 27.51
CA LEU A 236 -12.95 5.46 28.24
C LEU A 236 -12.31 6.64 27.49
N MET A 237 -12.22 6.58 26.16
CA MET A 237 -11.67 7.66 25.34
C MET A 237 -12.57 8.89 25.32
N TYR A 238 -13.88 8.71 25.07
CA TYR A 238 -14.76 9.83 24.75
C TYR A 238 -15.71 10.25 25.87
N LYS A 239 -16.09 9.34 26.79
CA LYS A 239 -16.92 9.69 27.95
C LYS A 239 -16.06 10.10 29.14
N GLU A 240 -14.95 9.39 29.37
CA GLU A 240 -14.08 9.64 30.53
C GLU A 240 -12.84 10.49 30.21
N ASP A 241 -12.50 10.68 28.94
CA ASP A 241 -11.25 11.33 28.49
C ASP A 241 -10.02 10.79 29.24
N SER A 242 -9.94 9.46 29.34
CA SER A 242 -8.98 8.75 30.17
C SER A 242 -7.55 8.96 29.66
N ARG A 243 -6.72 9.68 30.43
CA ARG A 243 -5.30 9.93 30.09
C ARG A 243 -4.52 8.65 29.79
N ASP A 244 -4.66 7.61 30.63
CA ASP A 244 -3.97 6.33 30.42
C ASP A 244 -4.28 5.68 29.06
N VAL A 245 -5.51 5.87 28.53
CA VAL A 245 -5.90 5.31 27.23
C VAL A 245 -5.30 6.13 26.11
N TRP A 246 -5.36 7.46 26.21
CA TRP A 246 -4.77 8.34 25.21
C TRP A 246 -3.24 8.19 25.12
N GLU A 247 -2.55 8.03 26.25
CA GLU A 247 -1.10 7.76 26.28
C GLU A 247 -0.75 6.48 25.51
N VAL A 248 -1.50 5.39 25.75
CA VAL A 248 -1.30 4.13 25.01
C VAL A 248 -1.59 4.27 23.52
N ILE A 249 -2.62 5.04 23.14
CA ILE A 249 -2.94 5.32 21.75
C ILE A 249 -1.83 6.14 21.09
N ASP A 250 -1.31 7.16 21.78
CA ASP A 250 -0.22 7.99 21.28
C ASP A 250 1.04 7.16 21.05
N GLU A 251 1.42 6.32 22.01
CA GLU A 251 2.55 5.39 21.85
C GLU A 251 2.33 4.42 20.69
N PHE A 252 1.12 3.86 20.55
CA PHE A 252 0.80 2.92 19.48
C PHE A 252 0.88 3.60 18.10
N LEU A 253 0.31 4.79 17.94
CA LEU A 253 0.36 5.55 16.68
C LEU A 253 1.80 5.97 16.30
N MET A 254 2.66 6.21 17.29
CA MET A 254 4.08 6.50 17.06
C MET A 254 4.87 5.25 16.62
N GLU A 255 4.54 4.08 17.16
CA GLU A 255 5.21 2.82 16.81
C GLU A 255 4.74 2.25 15.47
N GLU A 256 3.46 2.40 15.15
CA GLU A 256 2.84 1.76 13.99
C GLU A 256 3.24 2.47 12.68
N SER A 257 3.43 1.68 11.61
CA SER A 257 3.77 2.25 10.29
C SER A 257 2.60 3.04 9.70
N PHE A 258 2.90 4.17 9.04
CA PHE A 258 1.90 4.96 8.33
C PHE A 258 1.11 4.13 7.32
N SER A 259 1.79 3.27 6.57
CA SER A 259 1.14 2.41 5.58
C SER A 259 0.08 1.49 6.20
N SER A 260 0.41 0.82 7.32
CA SER A 260 -0.55 -0.04 8.04
C SER A 260 -1.74 0.75 8.57
N LEU A 261 -1.51 1.95 9.10
CA LEU A 261 -2.58 2.83 9.59
C LEU A 261 -3.50 3.24 8.43
N CYS A 262 -2.93 3.66 7.30
CA CYS A 262 -3.70 4.06 6.13
C CYS A 262 -4.59 2.95 5.60
N HIS A 263 -4.04 1.75 5.40
CA HIS A 263 -4.79 0.61 4.86
C HIS A 263 -5.98 0.22 5.73
N ARG A 264 -5.85 0.26 7.07
CA ARG A 264 -6.94 -0.17 7.95
C ARG A 264 -7.92 0.95 8.29
N LEU A 265 -7.44 2.19 8.42
CA LEU A 265 -8.24 3.28 8.97
C LEU A 265 -8.93 4.10 7.88
N LEU A 266 -8.27 4.37 6.75
CA LEU A 266 -8.82 5.28 5.74
C LEU A 266 -10.02 4.69 4.99
N ILE A 267 -10.05 3.37 4.81
CA ILE A 267 -11.15 2.68 4.12
C ILE A 267 -12.49 2.92 4.85
N VAL A 268 -12.46 2.94 6.19
CA VAL A 268 -13.65 3.04 7.04
C VAL A 268 -14.17 4.48 7.17
N LEU A 269 -13.35 5.48 6.83
CA LEU A 269 -13.77 6.88 6.91
C LEU A 269 -14.92 7.18 5.96
N GLU A 270 -15.88 7.98 6.41
CA GLU A 270 -16.85 8.59 5.52
C GLU A 270 -16.15 9.53 4.53
N GLU A 271 -16.81 9.84 3.42
CA GLU A 271 -16.22 10.63 2.34
C GLU A 271 -15.74 12.02 2.80
N HIS A 272 -16.56 12.69 3.60
CA HIS A 272 -16.24 13.98 4.21
C HIS A 272 -14.99 13.90 5.11
N ASP A 273 -14.88 12.84 5.92
CA ASP A 273 -13.78 12.70 6.87
C ASP A 273 -12.48 12.30 6.19
N PHE A 274 -12.59 11.50 5.14
CA PHE A 274 -11.46 11.19 4.26
C PHE A 274 -10.93 12.44 3.56
N ARG A 275 -11.82 13.33 3.09
CA ARG A 275 -11.40 14.64 2.56
C ARG A 275 -10.66 15.46 3.61
N ILE A 276 -11.17 15.57 4.85
CA ILE A 276 -10.48 16.28 5.93
C ILE A 276 -9.09 15.69 6.22
N PHE A 277 -8.97 14.37 6.15
CA PHE A 277 -7.69 13.68 6.28
C PHE A 277 -6.73 14.10 5.15
N LEU A 278 -7.17 14.05 3.89
CA LEU A 278 -6.36 14.46 2.74
C LEU A 278 -5.94 15.93 2.81
N GLU A 279 -6.86 16.83 3.17
CA GLU A 279 -6.56 18.26 3.38
C GLU A 279 -5.54 18.49 4.49
N SER A 280 -5.60 17.71 5.57
CA SER A 280 -4.64 17.80 6.66
C SER A 280 -3.28 17.23 6.25
N LEU A 281 -3.27 16.15 5.48
CA LEU A 281 -2.06 15.53 4.94
C LEU A 281 -1.30 16.51 4.01
N CYS A 282 -2.02 17.27 3.18
CA CYS A 282 -1.44 18.29 2.30
C CYS A 282 -0.61 19.35 3.04
N LYS A 283 -0.91 19.62 4.32
CA LYS A 283 -0.17 20.62 5.11
C LYS A 283 1.22 20.15 5.51
N TYR A 284 1.45 18.83 5.50
CA TYR A 284 2.73 18.22 5.86
C TYR A 284 3.58 17.86 4.65
N ILE A 285 2.94 17.60 3.50
CA ILE A 285 3.61 17.35 2.23
C ILE A 285 4.24 18.64 1.72
N ASN A 286 5.51 18.61 1.37
CA ASN A 286 6.19 19.70 0.69
C ASN A 286 6.98 19.18 -0.52
N PRO A 287 6.40 19.22 -1.74
CA PRO A 287 7.04 18.69 -2.94
C PRO A 287 8.36 19.41 -3.31
N ARG A 288 8.66 20.55 -2.68
CA ARG A 288 9.81 21.40 -3.01
C ARG A 288 11.12 20.99 -2.32
N ARG A 289 11.08 20.11 -1.30
CA ARG A 289 12.23 19.85 -0.42
C ARG A 289 12.97 18.55 -0.69
N GLU A 290 12.37 17.60 -1.40
CA GLU A 290 12.92 16.26 -1.61
C GLU A 290 13.47 16.06 -3.03
N PRO A 291 14.45 15.16 -3.24
CA PRO A 291 14.90 14.81 -4.57
C PRO A 291 13.71 14.29 -5.40
N LYS A 292 13.51 14.87 -6.59
CA LYS A 292 12.39 14.58 -7.46
C LYS A 292 12.52 13.18 -8.05
N ASP A 293 12.00 12.17 -7.36
CA ASP A 293 11.86 10.81 -7.93
C ASP A 293 10.51 10.66 -8.62
N PHE A 294 10.49 11.12 -9.87
CA PHE A 294 9.36 10.99 -10.78
C PHE A 294 9.05 9.55 -11.18
N SER A 295 9.83 8.55 -10.77
CA SER A 295 9.50 7.14 -10.96
C SER A 295 8.63 6.56 -9.84
N ASN A 296 8.54 7.26 -8.70
CA ASN A 296 7.73 6.84 -7.56
C ASN A 296 6.27 7.33 -7.68
N SER A 297 5.32 6.39 -7.66
CA SER A 297 3.87 6.66 -7.73
C SER A 297 3.34 7.53 -6.58
N SER A 298 3.96 7.45 -5.39
CA SER A 298 3.55 8.27 -4.23
C SER A 298 3.90 9.74 -4.42
N TYR A 299 5.04 10.05 -5.06
CA TYR A 299 5.52 11.41 -5.27
C TYR A 299 4.58 12.23 -6.16
N TRP A 300 4.00 11.57 -7.17
CA TRP A 300 2.98 12.17 -8.03
C TRP A 300 1.72 12.54 -7.28
N LEU A 301 1.25 11.62 -6.44
CA LEU A 301 0.08 11.85 -5.62
C LEU A 301 0.31 13.03 -4.68
N GLU A 302 1.50 13.16 -4.11
CA GLU A 302 1.87 14.30 -3.26
C GLU A 302 1.74 15.65 -4.00
N ILE A 303 2.23 15.73 -5.25
CA ILE A 303 2.09 16.93 -6.08
C ILE A 303 0.61 17.23 -6.37
N ILE A 304 -0.16 16.20 -6.73
CA ILE A 304 -1.60 16.34 -7.03
C ILE A 304 -2.33 16.80 -5.76
N LEU A 305 -2.12 16.15 -4.61
CA LEU A 305 -2.75 16.49 -3.34
C LEU A 305 -2.54 17.97 -2.97
N CYS A 306 -1.31 18.49 -3.08
CA CYS A 306 -1.02 19.90 -2.82
C CYS A 306 -1.76 20.89 -3.75
N ARG A 307 -2.22 20.45 -4.92
CA ARG A 307 -2.94 21.30 -5.89
C ARG A 307 -4.46 21.18 -5.79
N TYR A 308 -4.95 20.05 -5.28
CA TYR A 308 -6.38 19.75 -5.13
C TYR A 308 -6.87 19.83 -3.68
N SER A 309 -6.07 20.39 -2.76
CA SER A 309 -6.44 20.53 -1.34
C SER A 309 -7.70 21.36 -1.10
N ASP A 310 -8.06 22.24 -2.03
CA ASP A 310 -9.19 23.16 -1.89
C ASP A 310 -10.44 22.71 -2.66
N CYS A 311 -10.41 21.53 -3.28
CA CYS A 311 -11.52 21.04 -4.10
C CYS A 311 -12.67 20.48 -3.26
N ASP A 312 -13.90 20.75 -3.70
CA ASP A 312 -15.09 20.34 -2.95
C ASP A 312 -15.39 18.84 -2.99
N SER A 313 -14.82 18.13 -3.96
CA SER A 313 -15.00 16.70 -4.16
C SER A 313 -13.64 15.99 -4.30
N ILE A 314 -13.60 14.75 -3.82
CA ILE A 314 -12.45 13.84 -4.02
C ILE A 314 -12.45 13.17 -5.39
N ASP A 315 -13.50 13.35 -6.20
CA ASP A 315 -13.69 12.61 -7.45
C ASP A 315 -12.54 12.82 -8.45
N GLN A 316 -12.00 14.04 -8.53
CA GLN A 316 -10.84 14.34 -9.37
C GLN A 316 -9.59 13.62 -8.89
N LEU A 317 -9.40 13.49 -7.58
CA LEU A 317 -8.30 12.71 -7.02
C LEU A 317 -8.47 11.22 -7.31
N LEU A 318 -9.70 10.69 -7.22
CA LEU A 318 -9.99 9.29 -7.55
C LEU A 318 -9.68 8.99 -9.02
N LEU A 319 -10.14 9.84 -9.93
CA LEU A 319 -9.89 9.70 -11.37
C LEU A 319 -8.38 9.74 -11.67
N LEU A 320 -7.70 10.80 -11.22
CA LEU A 320 -6.27 10.98 -11.52
C LEU A 320 -5.43 9.83 -10.95
N ASN A 321 -5.73 9.41 -9.72
CA ASN A 321 -5.02 8.29 -9.11
C ASN A 321 -5.28 6.97 -9.85
N ALA A 322 -6.51 6.72 -10.30
CA ALA A 322 -6.83 5.53 -11.08
C ALA A 322 -6.07 5.48 -12.41
N VAL A 323 -6.06 6.59 -13.13
CA VAL A 323 -5.45 6.72 -14.46
C VAL A 323 -3.92 6.72 -14.41
N ILE A 324 -3.31 7.30 -13.36
CA ILE A 324 -1.85 7.43 -13.26
C ILE A 324 -1.21 6.25 -12.52
N ASN A 325 -1.77 5.82 -11.38
CA ASN A 325 -1.12 4.88 -10.47
C ASN A 325 -1.71 3.47 -10.51
N HIS A 326 -2.92 3.29 -11.04
CA HIS A 326 -3.63 2.00 -11.03
C HIS A 326 -4.14 1.60 -12.42
N ARG A 327 -3.36 1.90 -13.47
CA ARG A 327 -3.72 1.72 -14.89
C ARG A 327 -4.17 0.30 -15.21
N ARG A 328 -3.43 -0.69 -14.72
CA ARG A 328 -3.77 -2.11 -14.85
C ARG A 328 -5.10 -2.45 -14.21
N ARG A 329 -5.37 -1.94 -13.01
CA ARG A 329 -6.63 -2.18 -12.29
C ARG A 329 -7.79 -1.49 -12.98
N LEU A 330 -7.58 -0.27 -13.47
CA LEU A 330 -8.56 0.46 -14.26
C LEU A 330 -8.89 -0.27 -15.56
N LEU A 331 -7.90 -0.82 -16.26
CA LEU A 331 -8.15 -1.65 -17.46
C LEU A 331 -8.96 -2.90 -17.10
N GLY A 332 -8.60 -3.61 -16.03
CA GLY A 332 -9.37 -4.76 -15.53
C GLY A 332 -10.82 -4.39 -15.23
N PHE A 333 -11.03 -3.24 -14.58
CA PHE A 333 -12.37 -2.71 -14.28
C PHE A 333 -13.17 -2.38 -15.54
N VAL A 334 -12.55 -1.76 -16.55
CA VAL A 334 -13.17 -1.47 -17.86
C VAL A 334 -13.47 -2.75 -18.64
N GLN A 335 -12.71 -3.82 -18.42
CA GLN A 335 -12.88 -5.09 -19.15
C GLN A 335 -13.99 -5.97 -18.58
N ASP A 336 -14.52 -5.66 -17.38
CA ASP A 336 -15.61 -6.36 -16.72
C ASP A 336 -16.86 -6.46 -17.61
N GLU A 337 -17.58 -7.58 -17.51
CA GLU A 337 -18.77 -7.86 -18.32
C GLU A 337 -19.93 -6.92 -18.00
N GLU A 338 -19.93 -6.31 -16.81
CA GLU A 338 -20.96 -5.34 -16.40
C GLU A 338 -20.90 -4.02 -17.20
N TYR A 339 -19.75 -3.67 -17.80
CA TYR A 339 -19.50 -2.36 -18.44
C TYR A 339 -19.25 -2.44 -19.96
N LEU A 340 -19.95 -3.35 -20.64
CA LEU A 340 -19.77 -3.59 -22.08
C LEU A 340 -19.99 -2.33 -22.94
N GLU A 341 -20.94 -1.46 -22.58
CA GLU A 341 -21.21 -0.23 -23.33
C GLU A 341 -20.06 0.77 -23.24
N GLU A 342 -19.57 1.02 -22.02
CA GLU A 342 -18.43 1.90 -21.77
C GLU A 342 -17.15 1.35 -22.38
N LYS A 343 -16.94 0.03 -22.32
CA LYS A 343 -15.83 -0.65 -22.98
C LYS A 343 -15.82 -0.41 -24.49
N LEU A 344 -16.97 -0.50 -25.15
CA LEU A 344 -17.09 -0.23 -26.58
C LEU A 344 -16.84 1.26 -26.90
N LYS A 345 -17.36 2.18 -26.08
CA LYS A 345 -17.10 3.62 -26.23
C LYS A 345 -15.62 3.96 -26.07
N ILE A 346 -14.97 3.41 -25.05
CA ILE A 346 -13.53 3.58 -24.81
C ILE A 346 -12.73 3.08 -26.01
N LYS A 347 -13.06 1.88 -26.51
CA LYS A 347 -12.38 1.30 -27.68
C LYS A 347 -12.54 2.17 -28.94
N ASP A 348 -13.72 2.72 -29.17
CA ASP A 348 -13.98 3.63 -30.30
C ASP A 348 -13.19 4.94 -30.17
N ILE A 349 -13.22 5.57 -28.99
CA ILE A 349 -12.46 6.80 -28.74
C ILE A 349 -10.96 6.57 -28.93
N ILE A 350 -10.42 5.46 -28.41
CA ILE A 350 -9.00 5.12 -28.58
C ILE A 350 -8.66 4.93 -30.05
N LEU A 351 -9.51 4.24 -30.83
CA LEU A 351 -9.30 4.08 -32.28
C LEU A 351 -9.29 5.44 -33.02
N GLN A 352 -10.16 6.36 -32.63
CA GLN A 352 -10.17 7.72 -33.17
C GLN A 352 -8.89 8.49 -32.82
N ILE A 353 -8.41 8.38 -31.58
CA ILE A 353 -7.13 8.96 -31.13
C ILE A 353 -5.98 8.40 -31.95
N CYS A 354 -5.93 7.08 -32.17
CA CYS A 354 -4.90 6.43 -33.00
C CYS A 354 -4.91 6.98 -34.43
N THR A 355 -6.09 7.09 -35.03
CA THR A 355 -6.25 7.59 -36.40
C THR A 355 -5.82 9.05 -36.53
N ALA A 356 -6.07 9.87 -35.51
CA ALA A 356 -5.61 11.25 -35.45
C ALA A 356 -4.09 11.35 -35.21
N SER A 357 -3.53 10.50 -34.35
CA SER A 357 -2.09 10.47 -34.03
C SER A 357 -1.23 10.15 -35.24
N VAL A 358 -1.65 9.24 -36.12
CA VAL A 358 -0.93 8.89 -37.36
C VAL A 358 -0.82 10.08 -38.33
N LYS A 359 -1.72 11.06 -38.23
CA LYS A 359 -1.68 12.29 -39.05
C LYS A 359 -0.78 13.36 -38.45
N VAL A 360 -0.52 13.29 -37.16
CA VAL A 360 0.26 14.26 -36.40
C VAL A 360 1.68 13.73 -36.31
N ASN A 361 2.54 14.16 -37.24
CA ASN A 361 3.98 13.85 -37.19
C ASN A 361 4.71 14.46 -35.97
N SER A 362 4.02 15.13 -35.05
CA SER A 362 4.64 15.53 -33.78
C SER A 362 3.62 15.62 -32.64
N LEU A 363 3.65 14.60 -31.79
CA LEU A 363 3.05 14.62 -30.45
C LEU A 363 3.58 15.78 -29.59
N ALA A 364 4.66 16.44 -30.02
CA ALA A 364 5.11 17.76 -29.55
C ALA A 364 4.00 18.83 -29.54
N LEU A 365 3.03 18.76 -30.46
CA LEU A 365 1.91 19.70 -30.49
C LEU A 365 0.95 19.48 -29.32
N ILE A 366 0.73 18.24 -28.89
CA ILE A 366 -0.08 17.95 -27.68
C ILE A 366 0.63 18.51 -26.45
N PHE A 367 1.96 18.36 -26.38
CA PHE A 367 2.78 18.98 -25.34
C PHE A 367 2.71 20.50 -25.35
N CYS A 368 2.81 21.13 -26.54
CA CYS A 368 2.65 22.58 -26.69
C CYS A 368 1.30 23.07 -26.18
N GLU A 369 0.23 22.33 -26.47
CA GLU A 369 -1.10 22.65 -25.95
C GLU A 369 -1.18 22.41 -24.42
N CYS A 370 -0.53 21.36 -23.89
CA CYS A 370 -0.46 21.13 -22.44
C CYS A 370 0.28 22.27 -21.70
N LEU A 371 1.32 22.84 -22.31
CA LEU A 371 2.05 23.99 -21.75
C LEU A 371 1.21 25.27 -21.68
N LYS A 372 0.14 25.38 -22.48
CA LYS A 372 -0.81 26.51 -22.43
C LYS A 372 -1.85 26.36 -21.33
N LEU A 373 -2.01 25.17 -20.76
CA LEU A 373 -3.03 24.86 -19.76
C LEU A 373 -2.52 25.07 -18.34
N ASN A 374 -3.45 25.15 -17.39
CA ASN A 374 -3.05 25.10 -16.00
C ASN A 374 -2.44 23.72 -15.68
N ILE A 375 -1.56 23.68 -14.68
CA ILE A 375 -0.79 22.46 -14.37
C ILE A 375 -1.69 21.26 -14.03
N THR A 376 -2.85 21.52 -13.43
CA THR A 376 -3.85 20.51 -13.06
C THR A 376 -4.51 19.86 -14.28
N GLU A 377 -4.87 20.65 -15.28
CA GLU A 377 -5.42 20.18 -16.56
C GLU A 377 -4.34 19.48 -17.38
N ALA A 378 -3.11 20.00 -17.38
CA ALA A 378 -1.98 19.36 -18.03
C ALA A 378 -1.69 17.96 -17.43
N ILE A 379 -1.65 17.84 -16.09
CA ILE A 379 -1.51 16.53 -15.40
C ILE A 379 -2.60 15.57 -15.85
N LYS A 380 -3.84 16.06 -15.88
CA LYS A 380 -5.00 15.24 -16.23
C LYS A 380 -4.90 14.71 -17.66
N LEU A 381 -4.60 15.58 -18.63
CA LEU A 381 -4.44 15.19 -20.03
C LEU A 381 -3.26 14.23 -20.21
N LEU A 382 -2.12 14.50 -19.59
CA LEU A 382 -0.95 13.61 -19.64
C LEU A 382 -1.24 12.24 -19.00
N GLY A 383 -1.98 12.21 -17.89
CA GLY A 383 -2.44 10.98 -17.26
C GLY A 383 -3.32 10.18 -18.22
N MET A 384 -4.34 10.81 -18.81
CA MET A 384 -5.25 10.16 -19.77
C MET A 384 -4.50 9.64 -21.00
N LEU A 385 -3.62 10.45 -21.58
CA LEU A 385 -2.80 10.05 -22.72
C LEU A 385 -1.93 8.84 -22.37
N SER A 386 -1.32 8.85 -21.19
CA SER A 386 -0.49 7.76 -20.73
C SER A 386 -1.30 6.47 -20.46
N TRP A 387 -2.56 6.58 -20.01
CA TRP A 387 -3.45 5.42 -19.93
C TRP A 387 -3.89 4.90 -21.30
N VAL A 388 -4.05 5.76 -22.31
CA VAL A 388 -4.28 5.33 -23.70
C VAL A 388 -3.08 4.52 -24.21
N ILE A 389 -1.85 4.95 -23.94
CA ILE A 389 -0.64 4.18 -24.25
C ILE A 389 -0.71 2.80 -23.57
N TYR A 390 -0.99 2.77 -22.26
CA TYR A 390 -1.12 1.52 -21.50
C TYR A 390 -2.15 0.56 -22.13
N TYR A 391 -3.34 1.08 -22.48
CA TYR A 391 -4.41 0.30 -23.10
C TYR A 391 -3.93 -0.30 -24.42
N ARG A 392 -3.32 0.51 -25.29
CA ARG A 392 -2.82 0.05 -26.59
C ARG A 392 -1.73 -0.99 -26.45
N LEU A 393 -0.75 -0.76 -25.57
CA LEU A 393 0.30 -1.74 -25.29
C LEU A 393 -0.29 -3.07 -24.81
N SER A 394 -1.33 -3.03 -23.98
CA SER A 394 -1.98 -4.23 -23.44
C SER A 394 -2.77 -5.02 -24.51
N GLU A 395 -3.39 -4.34 -25.46
CA GLU A 395 -4.20 -4.97 -26.51
C GLU A 395 -3.38 -5.35 -27.76
N GLU A 396 -2.46 -4.48 -28.21
CA GLU A 396 -1.70 -4.62 -29.46
C GLU A 396 -0.42 -5.46 -29.31
N CYS A 397 0.20 -5.51 -28.11
CA CYS A 397 1.48 -6.19 -27.89
C CYS A 397 1.34 -7.51 -27.14
N GLN A 398 0.90 -8.56 -27.84
CA GLN A 398 0.71 -9.89 -27.27
C GLN A 398 1.82 -10.90 -27.63
N THR A 399 2.66 -10.57 -28.61
CA THR A 399 3.70 -11.47 -29.12
C THR A 399 5.11 -10.93 -28.87
N LEU A 400 6.11 -11.81 -28.87
CA LEU A 400 7.51 -11.42 -28.75
C LEU A 400 7.95 -10.51 -29.91
N GLU A 401 7.51 -10.80 -31.13
CA GLU A 401 7.82 -9.98 -32.31
C GLU A 401 7.18 -8.58 -32.23
N SER A 402 5.95 -8.47 -31.70
CA SER A 402 5.32 -7.16 -31.51
C SER A 402 6.07 -6.29 -30.50
N TRP A 403 6.57 -6.88 -29.40
CA TRP A 403 7.36 -6.14 -28.41
C TRP A 403 8.71 -5.68 -28.98
N GLU A 404 9.43 -6.56 -29.66
CA GLU A 404 10.74 -6.23 -30.25
C GLU A 404 10.62 -5.20 -31.39
N SER A 405 9.56 -5.29 -32.20
CA SER A 405 9.25 -4.29 -33.22
C SER A 405 8.96 -2.92 -32.61
N LEU A 406 8.23 -2.89 -31.49
CA LEU A 406 7.91 -1.67 -30.76
C LEU A 406 9.13 -1.05 -30.08
N PHE A 407 10.05 -1.86 -29.57
CA PHE A 407 11.32 -1.34 -29.04
C PHE A 407 12.17 -0.74 -30.15
N ALA A 408 12.28 -1.43 -31.29
CA ALA A 408 13.05 -0.95 -32.43
C ALA A 408 12.50 0.35 -33.03
N SER A 409 11.17 0.47 -33.15
CA SER A 409 10.53 1.69 -33.69
C SER A 409 10.68 2.90 -32.79
N ASN A 410 10.78 2.69 -31.47
CA ASN A 410 10.91 3.75 -30.47
C ASN A 410 12.36 3.94 -30.01
N GLU A 411 13.33 3.39 -30.75
CA GLU A 411 14.77 3.47 -30.45
C GLU A 411 15.16 2.97 -29.04
N ILE A 412 14.34 2.12 -28.43
CA ILE A 412 14.61 1.52 -27.12
C ILE A 412 15.59 0.37 -27.32
N LYS A 413 16.77 0.48 -26.71
CA LYS A 413 17.74 -0.62 -26.71
C LYS A 413 17.27 -1.68 -25.71
N PHE A 414 17.30 -2.95 -26.10
CA PHE A 414 16.87 -4.05 -25.24
C PHE A 414 17.86 -5.23 -25.24
N ARG A 415 17.86 -6.00 -24.15
CA ARG A 415 18.58 -7.27 -24.02
C ARG A 415 17.63 -8.35 -23.52
N LYS A 416 17.71 -9.55 -24.08
CA LYS A 416 16.95 -10.71 -23.58
C LYS A 416 17.60 -11.20 -22.29
N SER A 417 16.80 -11.30 -21.24
CA SER A 417 17.15 -11.93 -19.98
C SER A 417 16.64 -13.38 -20.03
N ASP A 418 17.55 -14.30 -20.32
CA ASP A 418 17.29 -15.73 -20.19
C ASP A 418 17.43 -16.13 -18.70
N LYS A 419 16.33 -16.53 -18.05
CA LYS A 419 16.42 -17.21 -16.75
C LYS A 419 17.00 -18.61 -16.99
N TYR A 420 18.32 -18.74 -16.82
CA TYR A 420 19.13 -19.89 -16.33
C TYR A 420 20.57 -19.81 -16.87
N VAL A 421 21.35 -18.81 -16.43
CA VAL A 421 22.83 -18.95 -16.39
C VAL A 421 23.27 -18.72 -14.95
N LEU A 422 23.05 -19.74 -14.12
CA LEU A 422 23.79 -19.88 -12.88
C LEU A 422 25.23 -20.31 -13.26
N LEU A 423 26.17 -19.41 -12.98
CA LEU A 423 27.62 -19.64 -12.87
C LEU A 423 28.39 -19.96 -14.17
N HIS A 424 28.81 -18.91 -14.87
CA HIS A 424 30.22 -18.82 -15.28
C HIS A 424 30.79 -17.49 -14.79
N TYR A 425 31.44 -17.57 -13.63
CA TYR A 425 32.42 -16.58 -13.19
C TYR A 425 33.73 -16.94 -13.88
N ASP A 426 34.06 -16.17 -14.91
CA ASP A 426 35.38 -15.93 -15.49
C ASP A 426 35.09 -15.07 -16.71
N GLY A 427 35.58 -13.85 -16.87
CA GLY A 427 36.57 -13.07 -16.16
C GLY A 427 36.71 -11.81 -17.02
N VAL A 428 37.02 -10.71 -16.36
CA VAL A 428 37.36 -9.41 -16.95
C VAL A 428 38.07 -9.56 -18.30
N SER A 429 37.53 -8.88 -19.33
CA SER A 429 38.28 -8.59 -20.56
C SER A 429 37.93 -7.18 -21.01
N GLU A 430 38.65 -6.23 -20.42
CA GLU A 430 39.04 -4.99 -21.10
C GLU A 430 39.88 -5.41 -22.31
N GLU A 431 39.40 -5.13 -23.53
CA GLU A 431 40.25 -5.10 -24.71
C GLU A 431 40.55 -3.64 -25.03
N SER A 432 41.73 -3.19 -24.64
CA SER A 432 42.41 -2.10 -25.32
C SER A 432 43.90 -2.41 -25.42
N GLU A 433 44.41 -2.26 -26.64
CA GLU A 433 45.80 -2.18 -27.08
C GLU A 433 46.60 -3.46 -27.35
N SER A 434 46.81 -3.63 -28.65
CA SER A 434 47.90 -4.34 -29.31
C SER A 434 49.27 -3.76 -28.96
N ASP A 435 50.27 -4.61 -28.67
CA ASP A 435 51.39 -4.82 -29.60
C ASP A 435 52.44 -5.82 -29.09
N LEU A 436 52.86 -6.68 -30.02
CA LEU A 436 54.19 -7.23 -30.25
C LEU A 436 54.90 -8.14 -29.22
N ASP A 437 55.25 -9.31 -29.77
CA ASP A 437 56.53 -10.02 -29.69
C ASP A 437 56.87 -11.02 -28.56
N ASN A 438 57.01 -12.25 -29.06
CA ASN A 438 58.11 -13.18 -28.83
C ASN A 438 58.21 -14.00 -27.52
N ARG A 439 58.28 -15.32 -27.81
CA ARG A 439 59.13 -16.35 -27.20
C ARG A 439 58.63 -17.13 -25.97
N THR A 440 58.34 -18.39 -26.31
CA THR A 440 58.88 -19.64 -25.73
C THR A 440 58.34 -20.18 -24.40
N SER A 441 57.70 -21.35 -24.56
CA SER A 441 57.88 -22.58 -23.75
C SER A 441 57.30 -22.53 -22.32
N SER A 442 56.74 -23.57 -21.72
CA SER A 442 56.96 -25.00 -21.89
C SER A 442 55.83 -25.76 -21.18
N ARG A 443 55.58 -26.97 -21.68
CA ARG A 443 54.74 -28.02 -21.09
C ARG A 443 55.04 -28.23 -19.60
N ILE A 444 54.03 -28.60 -18.81
CA ILE A 444 54.05 -29.82 -17.95
C ILE A 444 52.61 -30.28 -17.67
N LYS A 445 52.30 -31.50 -18.14
CA LYS A 445 51.16 -32.32 -17.71
C LYS A 445 51.53 -33.01 -16.39
N ARG A 446 50.65 -33.06 -15.38
CA ARG A 446 50.60 -34.20 -14.43
C ARG A 446 49.18 -34.57 -14.03
N LYS A 447 49.02 -35.88 -13.86
CA LYS A 447 47.82 -36.72 -13.81
C LYS A 447 47.34 -37.00 -12.38
N ARG A 448 46.05 -37.36 -12.28
CA ARG A 448 45.41 -38.37 -11.40
C ARG A 448 45.30 -38.06 -9.89
N LYS A 449 44.07 -38.13 -9.34
CA LYS A 449 43.51 -39.34 -8.69
C LYS A 449 42.10 -39.10 -8.12
N LYS A 450 41.21 -40.08 -8.36
CA LYS A 450 39.92 -40.32 -7.67
C LYS A 450 40.12 -40.42 -6.15
N LYS A 451 39.16 -39.92 -5.36
CA LYS A 451 38.75 -40.50 -4.08
C LYS A 451 37.31 -40.11 -3.72
N SER A 452 36.45 -41.12 -3.64
CA SER A 452 35.13 -41.08 -3.04
C SER A 452 35.21 -40.93 -1.52
N LYS A 453 34.39 -40.06 -0.91
CA LYS A 453 34.00 -40.16 0.50
C LYS A 453 32.53 -39.76 0.69
N LYS A 454 31.76 -40.69 1.26
CA LYS A 454 30.39 -40.57 1.77
C LYS A 454 30.42 -39.98 3.20
N LYS A 455 29.26 -39.43 3.62
CA LYS A 455 28.88 -38.89 4.95
C LYS A 455 29.32 -37.43 5.18
N ARG A 456 28.46 -36.53 5.66
CA ARG A 456 27.58 -36.67 6.84
C ARG A 456 26.51 -35.55 6.84
N ARG A 457 25.23 -35.91 7.02
CA ARG A 457 24.17 -34.97 7.46
C ARG A 457 24.55 -34.41 8.83
N ARG A 458 24.45 -33.09 9.01
CA ARG A 458 24.36 -32.43 10.32
C ARG A 458 23.14 -31.51 10.27
N LYS A 459 22.18 -31.81 11.14
CA LYS A 459 21.14 -30.88 11.60
C LYS A 459 21.80 -29.84 12.50
N TYR A 460 21.33 -28.60 12.41
CA TYR A 460 21.24 -27.67 13.53
C TYR A 460 19.85 -27.02 13.44
N ASP A 461 19.10 -27.14 14.53
CA ASP A 461 17.90 -26.38 14.84
C ASP A 461 18.33 -25.06 15.51
N HIS A 462 17.72 -23.94 15.13
CA HIS A 462 17.33 -22.86 16.05
C HIS A 462 16.27 -21.96 15.38
N ASP A 463 15.21 -21.69 16.15
CA ASP A 463 14.11 -20.73 15.94
C ASP A 463 14.57 -19.34 15.46
N ASP A 464 13.80 -18.72 14.58
CA ASP A 464 12.85 -17.66 14.97
C ASP A 464 12.11 -17.12 13.72
N THR A 465 10.82 -17.45 13.66
CA THR A 465 9.68 -16.56 13.45
C THR A 465 9.85 -15.33 12.54
N ASP A 466 9.38 -15.44 11.29
CA ASP A 466 8.72 -14.33 10.57
C ASP A 466 7.85 -14.91 9.42
N ASP A 467 6.72 -15.51 9.77
CA ASP A 467 5.70 -15.91 8.79
C ASP A 467 4.88 -14.67 8.39
N ASN A 468 5.38 -13.94 7.39
CA ASN A 468 4.49 -13.15 6.54
C ASN A 468 3.71 -14.13 5.67
N GLU A 469 2.45 -14.40 6.06
CA GLU A 469 1.45 -15.05 5.22
C GLU A 469 1.26 -14.24 3.93
N LEU A 470 2.08 -14.56 2.93
CA LEU A 470 1.78 -14.30 1.53
C LEU A 470 0.52 -15.10 1.21
N LEU A 471 -0.60 -14.39 1.12
CA LEU A 471 -1.84 -14.93 0.58
C LEU A 471 -1.58 -15.44 -0.83
N ASP A 472 -1.55 -16.76 -0.96
CA ASP A 472 -1.63 -17.50 -2.23
C ASP A 472 -2.88 -17.02 -2.99
N PHE A 473 -2.66 -16.30 -4.09
CA PHE A 473 -3.70 -16.10 -5.09
C PHE A 473 -3.73 -17.31 -6.02
N ASP A 474 -4.66 -18.21 -5.73
CA ASP A 474 -5.11 -19.30 -6.61
C ASP A 474 -5.45 -18.75 -7.99
N THR A 475 -4.52 -18.90 -8.93
CA THR A 475 -4.76 -18.68 -10.35
C THR A 475 -4.91 -20.05 -11.02
N SER A 476 -6.07 -20.68 -10.87
CA SER A 476 -6.41 -21.91 -11.58
C SER A 476 -7.81 -21.83 -12.20
N ASN A 477 -7.88 -21.48 -13.49
CA ASN A 477 -8.41 -22.34 -14.55
C ASN A 477 -8.87 -21.51 -15.78
N SER A 478 -7.98 -21.41 -16.76
CA SER A 478 -8.35 -21.75 -18.14
C SER A 478 -7.13 -22.39 -18.83
N GLY A 479 -6.99 -23.69 -18.64
CA GLY A 479 -5.94 -24.47 -19.29
C GLY A 479 -6.30 -24.74 -20.74
N LEU A 480 -5.51 -24.21 -21.67
CA LEU A 480 -5.19 -24.85 -22.96
C LEU A 480 -3.80 -24.38 -23.46
N ASN A 481 -2.80 -25.24 -23.23
CA ASN A 481 -1.60 -25.51 -24.06
C ASN A 481 -0.75 -24.33 -24.58
N LEU A 482 0.40 -24.06 -23.96
CA LEU A 482 1.75 -24.51 -24.37
C LEU A 482 2.80 -23.81 -23.50
N GLU A 483 3.91 -24.47 -23.22
CA GLU A 483 5.08 -23.95 -22.50
C GLU A 483 5.59 -22.61 -23.11
N SER A 484 5.10 -21.46 -22.65
CA SER A 484 5.76 -20.18 -22.93
C SER A 484 6.90 -20.03 -21.93
N LYS A 485 8.13 -20.22 -22.42
CA LYS A 485 9.31 -19.71 -21.70
C LYS A 485 9.05 -18.22 -21.47
N ALA A 486 8.88 -17.81 -20.23
CA ALA A 486 8.70 -16.41 -19.87
C ALA A 486 9.99 -15.64 -20.22
N VAL A 487 10.05 -15.11 -21.43
CA VAL A 487 11.13 -14.22 -21.87
C VAL A 487 10.96 -12.90 -21.14
N SER A 488 12.06 -12.37 -20.64
CA SER A 488 12.10 -11.05 -20.01
C SER A 488 13.10 -10.16 -20.75
N TRP A 489 12.87 -8.86 -20.72
CA TRP A 489 13.69 -7.86 -21.39
C TRP A 489 14.30 -6.90 -20.38
N LEU A 490 15.59 -6.63 -20.49
CA LEU A 490 16.22 -5.47 -19.88
C LEU A 490 16.15 -4.32 -20.90
N LEU A 491 15.67 -3.14 -20.50
CA LEU A 491 15.47 -1.99 -21.39
C LEU A 491 16.43 -0.85 -21.08
N SER A 492 16.75 -0.01 -22.06
CA SER A 492 17.58 1.18 -21.80
C SER A 492 16.86 2.28 -21.03
N THR A 493 15.52 2.23 -20.93
CA THR A 493 14.71 3.23 -20.22
C THR A 493 14.98 3.27 -18.71
N ASP A 494 15.41 2.16 -18.11
CA ASP A 494 15.77 2.08 -16.69
C ASP A 494 17.29 1.86 -16.47
N GLY A 495 18.10 2.09 -17.51
CA GLY A 495 19.54 1.83 -17.48
C GLY A 495 19.90 0.34 -17.46
N PHE A 496 19.02 -0.54 -17.94
CA PHE A 496 19.15 -2.01 -17.89
C PHE A 496 19.19 -2.56 -16.46
N SER A 497 18.50 -1.90 -15.52
CA SER A 497 18.52 -2.26 -14.10
C SER A 497 17.49 -3.32 -13.71
N ALA A 498 16.35 -3.39 -14.41
CA ALA A 498 15.28 -4.34 -14.13
C ALA A 498 14.88 -5.15 -15.37
N SER A 499 14.52 -6.42 -15.15
CA SER A 499 14.01 -7.31 -16.19
C SER A 499 12.49 -7.29 -16.21
N TRP A 500 11.91 -6.91 -17.34
CA TRP A 500 10.47 -6.76 -17.52
C TRP A 500 9.88 -7.96 -18.25
N THR A 501 8.72 -8.45 -17.80
CA THR A 501 7.94 -9.45 -18.52
C THR A 501 6.95 -8.78 -19.46
N SER A 502 6.39 -9.53 -20.42
CA SER A 502 5.33 -9.03 -21.30
C SER A 502 4.12 -8.51 -20.54
N ALA A 503 3.89 -9.00 -19.33
CA ALA A 503 2.77 -8.58 -18.48
C ALA A 503 3.04 -7.26 -17.74
N ASP A 504 4.31 -6.88 -17.56
CA ASP A 504 4.72 -5.69 -16.78
C ASP A 504 5.14 -4.52 -17.69
N LEU A 505 5.51 -4.81 -18.94
CA LEU A 505 5.95 -3.82 -19.93
C LEU A 505 4.94 -2.70 -20.21
N PRO A 506 3.62 -2.95 -20.35
CA PRO A 506 2.65 -1.88 -20.54
C PRO A 506 2.67 -0.85 -19.41
N GLU A 507 2.76 -1.32 -18.16
CA GLU A 507 2.80 -0.46 -16.96
C GLU A 507 4.08 0.37 -16.94
N HIS A 508 5.24 -0.28 -17.11
CA HIS A 508 6.54 0.37 -17.10
C HIS A 508 6.66 1.47 -18.18
N LEU A 509 6.33 1.14 -19.43
CA LEU A 509 6.53 2.07 -20.54
C LEU A 509 5.54 3.24 -20.51
N SER A 510 4.28 2.98 -20.17
CA SER A 510 3.29 4.06 -20.02
C SER A 510 3.68 5.00 -18.86
N MET A 511 4.06 4.45 -17.71
CA MET A 511 4.53 5.26 -16.58
C MET A 511 5.78 6.07 -16.95
N HIS A 512 6.76 5.45 -17.60
CA HIS A 512 7.95 6.16 -18.04
C HIS A 512 7.60 7.31 -19.01
N CYS A 513 6.66 7.11 -19.93
CA CYS A 513 6.17 8.19 -20.80
C CYS A 513 5.54 9.32 -19.98
N PHE A 514 4.67 9.00 -19.02
CA PHE A 514 4.06 10.01 -18.13
C PHE A 514 5.11 10.78 -17.33
N SER A 515 6.06 10.09 -16.70
CA SER A 515 7.06 10.71 -15.85
C SER A 515 7.94 11.69 -16.62
N LYS A 516 8.40 11.30 -17.82
CA LYS A 516 9.16 12.18 -18.71
C LYS A 516 8.34 13.40 -19.14
N SER A 517 7.14 13.13 -19.65
CA SER A 517 6.22 14.16 -20.14
C SER A 517 5.92 15.22 -19.07
N PHE A 518 5.62 14.76 -17.86
CA PHE A 518 5.33 15.69 -16.79
C PHE A 518 6.57 16.42 -16.31
N GLN A 519 7.73 15.75 -16.18
CA GLN A 519 8.95 16.40 -15.71
C GLN A 519 9.25 17.66 -16.52
N GLU A 520 9.07 17.59 -17.85
CA GLU A 520 9.21 18.72 -18.76
C GLU A 520 8.16 19.81 -18.50
N VAL A 521 6.87 19.46 -18.45
CA VAL A 521 5.80 20.44 -18.16
C VAL A 521 5.98 21.11 -16.80
N TYR A 522 6.37 20.35 -15.78
CA TYR A 522 6.56 20.85 -14.42
C TYR A 522 7.77 21.76 -14.29
N ALA A 523 8.88 21.45 -14.99
CA ALA A 523 10.06 22.30 -15.00
C ALA A 523 9.71 23.69 -15.60
N VAL A 524 9.01 23.72 -16.74
CA VAL A 524 8.61 24.98 -17.40
C VAL A 524 7.64 25.80 -16.53
N VAL A 525 6.68 25.15 -15.87
CA VAL A 525 5.70 25.81 -14.99
C VAL A 525 6.34 26.27 -13.66
N GLU A 526 7.36 25.59 -13.15
CA GLU A 526 8.10 26.06 -11.97
C GLU A 526 9.07 27.20 -12.28
N GLU A 527 9.77 27.17 -13.41
CA GLU A 527 10.70 28.22 -13.81
C GLU A 527 10.00 29.54 -14.18
N SER A 528 8.73 29.47 -14.61
CA SER A 528 7.87 30.65 -14.85
C SER A 528 7.30 31.29 -13.58
N LEU A 529 7.63 30.77 -12.40
CA LEU A 529 7.30 31.36 -11.09
C LEU A 529 8.52 31.98 -10.35
N PRO A 530 9.23 32.99 -10.88
CA PRO A 530 10.02 33.88 -10.05
C PRO A 530 9.17 35.11 -9.66
N TYR A 531 9.01 35.33 -8.36
CA TYR A 531 8.48 36.57 -7.76
C TYR A 531 7.09 37.04 -8.26
N GLY A 532 6.05 36.62 -7.56
CA GLY A 532 4.75 37.30 -7.45
C GLY A 532 4.40 38.31 -8.55
N PHE A 533 4.06 37.82 -9.75
CA PHE A 533 3.33 38.59 -10.73
C PHE A 533 2.14 37.77 -11.23
N VAL A 534 0.94 38.31 -11.00
CA VAL A 534 -0.31 37.84 -11.59
C VAL A 534 -0.27 38.21 -13.07
N TYR A 535 -0.08 37.23 -13.97
CA TYR A 535 -0.27 37.47 -15.39
C TYR A 535 -1.76 37.32 -15.73
N SER A 536 -2.35 38.44 -16.13
CA SER A 536 -3.69 38.49 -16.71
C SER A 536 -3.61 38.04 -18.17
N VAL A 537 -4.39 37.03 -18.52
CA VAL A 537 -4.53 36.49 -19.88
C VAL A 537 -5.29 37.51 -20.72
N GLU A 538 -4.61 38.44 -21.40
CA GLU A 538 -5.28 39.25 -22.44
C GLU A 538 -4.39 39.90 -23.51
N THR A 539 -3.07 39.72 -23.52
CA THR A 539 -2.20 40.29 -24.57
C THR A 539 -1.30 39.23 -25.18
N GLY A 540 -1.18 39.24 -26.50
CA GLY A 540 -0.47 38.25 -27.34
C GLY A 540 1.05 38.19 -27.16
N GLU A 541 1.53 38.22 -25.92
CA GLU A 541 2.96 38.13 -25.55
C GLU A 541 3.42 36.67 -25.35
N LEU A 542 2.55 35.68 -25.62
CA LEU A 542 2.90 34.26 -25.53
C LEU A 542 3.88 33.83 -26.66
N GLU A 543 3.85 34.50 -27.81
CA GLU A 543 4.79 34.25 -28.91
C GLU A 543 6.21 34.74 -28.57
N ASP A 544 6.33 35.87 -27.88
CA ASP A 544 7.62 36.40 -27.42
C ASP A 544 8.20 35.54 -26.28
N PHE A 545 7.36 35.05 -25.35
CA PHE A 545 7.78 34.12 -24.30
C PHE A 545 8.23 32.76 -24.86
N MET A 546 7.54 32.23 -25.88
CA MET A 546 7.95 31.00 -26.58
C MET A 546 9.23 31.20 -27.42
N MET A 547 9.49 32.41 -27.93
CA MET A 547 10.76 32.75 -28.58
C MET A 547 11.92 32.87 -27.57
N GLU A 548 11.70 33.46 -26.39
CA GLU A 548 12.71 33.50 -25.33
C GLU A 548 13.03 32.10 -24.78
N LEU A 549 12.03 31.22 -24.63
CA LEU A 549 12.24 29.82 -24.28
C LEU A 549 13.00 29.03 -25.35
N LYS A 550 12.73 29.27 -26.64
CA LYS A 550 13.53 28.71 -27.75
C LYS A 550 15.00 29.18 -27.67
N LEU A 551 15.25 30.44 -27.32
CA LEU A 551 16.59 31.00 -27.19
C LEU A 551 17.36 30.43 -25.98
N LEU A 552 16.68 30.14 -24.87
CA LEU A 552 17.28 29.52 -23.69
C LEU A 552 17.61 28.02 -23.90
N MET A 553 16.80 27.31 -24.70
CA MET A 553 16.98 25.89 -25.00
C MET A 553 18.00 25.61 -26.13
N LEU A 554 18.37 26.62 -26.92
CA LEU A 554 19.32 26.48 -28.05
C LEU A 554 20.80 26.74 -27.69
N HIS A 555 21.10 27.17 -26.47
CA HIS A 555 22.49 27.35 -26.02
C HIS A 555 22.89 26.28 -24.99
N PRO A 556 23.79 25.34 -25.32
CA PRO A 556 24.43 24.54 -24.29
C PRO A 556 25.33 25.46 -23.48
N ILE A 557 25.00 25.66 -22.20
CA ILE A 557 25.91 26.28 -21.24
C ILE A 557 27.14 25.38 -21.15
N SER A 558 28.28 25.90 -21.60
CA SER A 558 29.61 25.29 -21.55
C SER A 558 30.11 25.09 -20.13
#